data_AF-A0A6V8D9J7-F1
#
_entry.id   AF-A0A6V8D9J7-F1
#
_cell.length_a   1.000
_cell.length_b   1.000
_cell.length_c   1.000
_cell.angle_alpha   90.00
_cell.angle_beta   90.00
_cell.angle_gamma   90.00
#
_symmetry.space_group_name_H-M   'P 1'
#
loop_
_entity.id
_entity.type
_entity.pdbx_description
1 polymer ?
#
loop_
_entity_poly.entity_id
_entity_poly.type
_entity_poly.pdbx_seq_one_letter_code
_entity_poly.pdbx_strand_id
1 'polypeptide(L)'
;VFGAHFDVAPPAVMTPGPDIPGYGTRVGAYDNSAGTSMILETAESLSKIETRRTMVFCLWSSEEEGLWGSRAWAQDTAELDVTVTNYVNLDMMGINWPGDWVLSCYIGP
;
A
#
# COMPACT_ATOMS: atom_id res chain seq x y z
N VAL A 1 5.48 10.41 -4.40
CA VAL A 1 4.72 9.93 -3.24
C VAL A 1 4.87 8.42 -3.21
N PHE A 2 5.19 7.86 -2.06
CA PHE A 2 5.33 6.43 -1.84
C PHE A 2 4.21 6.00 -0.88
N GLY A 3 3.43 4.99 -1.25
CA GLY A 3 2.26 4.54 -0.51
C GLY A 3 2.29 3.05 -0.22
N ALA A 4 1.74 2.67 0.91
CA ALA A 4 1.26 1.33 1.24
C ALA A 4 0.07 1.49 2.19
N HIS A 5 -0.74 0.46 2.38
CA HIS A 5 -1.75 0.49 3.44
C HIS A 5 -1.29 -0.33 4.65
N PHE A 6 -1.74 0.10 5.83
CA PHE A 6 -1.38 -0.54 7.11
C PHE A 6 -2.58 -1.18 7.80
N ASP A 7 -3.81 -0.91 7.35
CA ASP A 7 -4.97 -1.67 7.75
C ASP A 7 -4.89 -3.10 7.23
N VAL A 8 -5.65 -3.98 7.88
CA VAL A 8 -5.72 -5.40 7.55
C VAL A 8 -7.17 -5.70 7.20
N ALA A 9 -7.43 -6.29 6.03
CA ALA A 9 -8.78 -6.76 5.71
C ALA A 9 -9.28 -7.70 6.81
N PRO A 10 -10.32 -7.33 7.56
CA PRO A 10 -10.90 -8.24 8.53
C PRO A 10 -11.47 -9.45 7.78
N PRO A 11 -11.42 -10.66 8.36
CA PRO A 11 -12.01 -11.84 7.73
C PRO A 11 -13.48 -11.59 7.40
N ALA A 12 -13.81 -11.49 6.12
CA ALA A 12 -15.17 -11.19 5.67
C ALA A 12 -16.15 -12.34 5.91
N VAL A 13 -15.66 -13.50 6.35
CA VAL A 13 -16.50 -14.66 6.69
C VAL A 13 -15.90 -15.44 7.86
N MET A 14 -16.68 -15.62 8.93
CA MET A 14 -16.47 -16.69 9.92
C MET A 14 -16.81 -18.03 9.29
N THR A 15 -15.98 -18.56 8.39
CA THR A 15 -16.17 -19.92 7.85
C THR A 15 -15.16 -20.88 8.47
N PRO A 16 -15.58 -21.90 9.23
CA PRO A 16 -14.71 -22.99 9.61
C PRO A 16 -14.47 -23.88 8.39
N GLY A 17 -13.24 -23.87 7.87
CA GLY A 17 -12.79 -24.78 6.82
C GLY A 17 -11.71 -24.16 5.91
N PRO A 18 -10.67 -24.91 5.52
CA PRO A 18 -9.54 -24.42 4.71
C PRO A 18 -9.84 -24.19 3.22
N ASP A 19 -11.04 -24.52 2.73
CA ASP A 19 -11.29 -24.68 1.29
C ASP A 19 -12.32 -23.71 0.68
N ILE A 20 -12.62 -22.60 1.35
CA ILE A 20 -13.42 -21.50 0.76
C ILE A 20 -12.52 -20.26 0.71
N PRO A 21 -12.28 -19.64 -0.46
CA PRO A 21 -11.53 -18.39 -0.52
C PRO A 21 -12.28 -17.31 0.24
N GLY A 22 -11.92 -17.10 1.50
CA GLY A 22 -12.36 -15.97 2.31
C GLY A 22 -11.47 -14.77 2.02
N TYR A 23 -12.09 -13.61 1.84
CA TYR A 23 -11.39 -12.32 1.82
C TYR A 23 -11.00 -11.95 3.27
N GLY A 24 -9.76 -11.49 3.46
CA GLY A 24 -9.26 -10.99 4.75
C GLY A 24 -8.44 -11.98 5.59
N THR A 25 -7.71 -11.43 6.56
CA THR A 25 -6.77 -12.13 7.44
C THR A 25 -6.74 -11.48 8.81
N ARG A 26 -6.13 -12.14 9.81
CA ARG A 26 -5.88 -11.53 11.13
C ARG A 26 -4.48 -10.96 11.26
N VAL A 27 -3.58 -11.32 10.35
CA VAL A 27 -2.15 -10.97 10.44
C VAL A 27 -1.77 -9.91 9.42
N GLY A 28 -2.36 -9.95 8.23
CA GLY A 28 -2.05 -9.00 7.16
C GLY A 28 -0.57 -9.01 6.76
N ALA A 29 0.11 -10.16 6.87
CA ALA A 29 1.55 -10.24 6.62
C ALA A 29 1.89 -9.84 5.17
N TYR A 30 1.19 -10.44 4.22
CA TYR A 30 1.33 -10.12 2.80
C TYR A 30 0.52 -8.88 2.41
N ASP A 31 -0.70 -8.78 2.95
CA ASP A 31 -1.68 -7.73 2.68
C ASP A 31 -2.02 -6.97 3.98
N ASN A 32 -1.26 -5.93 4.35
CA ASN A 32 -0.11 -5.36 3.64
C ASN A 32 1.03 -4.89 4.56
N SER A 33 1.28 -5.64 5.64
CA SER A 33 2.43 -5.41 6.54
C SER A 33 3.76 -5.42 5.77
N ALA A 34 3.87 -6.23 4.72
CA ALA A 34 5.04 -6.26 3.85
C ALA A 34 5.25 -4.93 3.11
N GLY A 35 4.23 -4.40 2.42
CA GLY A 35 4.33 -3.11 1.74
C GLY A 35 4.60 -1.96 2.71
N THR A 36 3.91 -1.94 3.86
CA THR A 36 4.15 -0.96 4.93
C THR A 36 5.60 -1.00 5.42
N SER A 37 6.16 -2.18 5.66
CA SER A 37 7.56 -2.34 6.09
C SER A 37 8.54 -1.84 5.03
N MET A 38 8.26 -2.11 3.74
CA MET A 38 9.09 -1.62 2.64
C MET A 38 9.04 -0.10 2.49
N ILE A 39 7.88 0.54 2.73
CA ILE A 39 7.77 2.01 2.73
C ILE A 39 8.58 2.62 3.86
N LEU A 40 8.55 2.05 5.07
CA LEU A 40 9.35 2.51 6.21
C LEU A 40 10.85 2.40 5.92
N GLU A 41 11.30 1.26 5.38
CA GLU A 41 12.71 1.06 4.98
C GLU A 41 13.13 2.04 3.87
N THR A 42 12.26 2.25 2.88
CA THR A 42 12.51 3.21 1.80
C THR A 42 12.60 4.63 2.33
N ALA A 43 11.73 5.00 3.27
CA ALA A 43 11.77 6.32 3.92
C ALA A 43 13.06 6.52 4.70
N GLU A 44 13.50 5.51 5.47
CA GLU A 44 14.77 5.57 6.20
C GLU A 44 15.96 5.74 5.24
N SER A 45 16.01 4.93 4.19
CA SER A 45 17.08 4.97 3.19
C SER A 45 17.13 6.30 2.44
N LEU A 46 15.98 6.81 1.98
CA LEU A 46 15.89 8.03 1.20
C LEU A 46 16.00 9.31 2.04
N SER A 47 15.73 9.26 3.35
CA SER A 47 15.93 10.40 4.26
C SER A 47 17.39 10.86 4.35
N LYS A 48 18.33 9.99 3.98
CA LYS A 48 19.78 10.21 4.04
C LYS A 48 20.32 10.87 2.75
N ILE A 49 19.47 11.11 1.76
CA ILE A 49 19.86 11.62 0.43
C ILE A 49 19.19 12.97 0.19
N GLU A 50 19.97 13.95 -0.26
CA GLU A 50 19.40 15.22 -0.73
C GLU A 50 18.66 15.01 -2.05
N THR A 51 17.39 15.42 -2.08
CA THR A 51 16.54 15.29 -3.26
C THR A 51 16.10 16.65 -3.78
N ARG A 52 16.01 16.76 -5.11
CA ARG A 52 15.47 17.96 -5.76
C ARG A 52 13.97 18.18 -5.50
N ARG A 53 13.26 17.13 -5.09
CA ARG A 53 11.81 17.14 -4.88
C ARG A 53 11.48 16.63 -3.49
N THR A 54 10.42 17.18 -2.92
CA THR A 54 9.80 16.65 -1.71
C THR A 54 9.32 15.22 -1.94
N MET A 55 9.73 14.32 -1.06
CA MET A 55 9.21 12.96 -0.99
C MET A 55 8.20 12.89 0.14
N VAL A 56 7.07 12.25 -0.13
CA VAL A 56 6.01 12.00 0.86
C VAL A 56 5.85 10.49 0.95
N PHE A 57 5.91 9.96 2.17
CA PHE A 57 5.74 8.56 2.50
C PHE A 57 4.43 8.41 3.27
N CYS A 58 3.54 7.58 2.76
CA CYS A 58 2.17 7.48 3.25
C CYS A 58 1.85 6.04 3.64
N LEU A 59 1.26 5.88 4.82
CA LEU A 59 0.65 4.64 5.27
C LEU A 59 -0.86 4.88 5.32
N TRP A 60 -1.58 4.31 4.37
CA TRP A 60 -3.01 4.50 4.22
C TRP A 60 -3.78 3.61 5.19
N SER A 61 -4.84 4.18 5.77
CA SER A 61 -5.83 3.41 6.52
C SER A 61 -7.03 3.13 5.63
N SER A 62 -7.72 2.03 5.92
CA SER A 62 -8.97 1.62 5.30
C SER A 62 -8.89 1.53 3.78
N GLU A 63 -7.80 0.95 3.28
CA GLU A 63 -7.68 0.51 1.90
C GLU A 63 -8.70 -0.60 1.63
N GLU A 64 -8.72 -1.59 2.52
CA GLU A 64 -9.44 -2.85 2.40
C GLU A 64 -10.95 -2.67 2.56
N GLU A 65 -11.36 -1.57 3.18
CA GLU A 65 -12.77 -1.17 3.30
C GLU A 65 -13.22 -0.16 2.22
N GLY A 66 -12.34 0.20 1.28
CA GLY A 66 -12.68 1.00 0.10
C GLY A 66 -11.85 2.26 -0.12
N LEU A 67 -10.54 2.23 0.17
CA LEU A 67 -9.57 3.30 -0.14
C LEU A 67 -9.80 4.63 0.60
N TRP A 68 -10.32 4.60 1.83
CA TRP A 68 -10.85 5.80 2.49
C TRP A 68 -9.73 6.79 2.81
N GLY A 69 -8.61 6.31 3.37
CA GLY A 69 -7.48 7.16 3.71
C GLY A 69 -6.81 7.81 2.49
N SER A 70 -6.56 7.03 1.44
CA SER A 70 -5.92 7.54 0.23
C SER A 70 -6.83 8.46 -0.57
N ARG A 71 -8.15 8.22 -0.59
CA ARG A 71 -9.13 9.13 -1.22
C ARG A 71 -9.20 10.47 -0.52
N ALA A 72 -9.27 10.48 0.80
CA ALA A 72 -9.28 11.73 1.58
C ALA A 72 -8.00 12.54 1.31
N TRP A 73 -6.83 11.89 1.37
CA TRP A 73 -5.57 12.56 1.07
C TRP A 73 -5.50 13.12 -0.36
N ALA A 74 -5.99 12.37 -1.35
CA ALA A 74 -5.98 12.82 -2.74
C ALA A 74 -6.88 14.04 -2.95
N GLN A 75 -8.05 14.09 -2.28
CA GLN A 75 -8.95 15.23 -2.30
C GLN A 75 -8.29 16.46 -1.65
N ASP A 76 -7.79 16.32 -0.42
CA ASP A 76 -7.13 17.41 0.30
C ASP A 76 -5.90 17.95 -0.46
N THR A 77 -5.11 17.06 -1.06
CA THR A 77 -3.92 17.44 -1.84
C THR A 77 -4.28 18.23 -3.09
N ALA A 78 -5.40 17.88 -3.75
CA ALA A 78 -5.90 18.62 -4.90
C ALA A 78 -6.40 20.02 -4.50
N GLU A 79 -7.00 20.17 -3.32
CA GLU A 79 -7.43 21.48 -2.81
C GLU A 79 -6.26 22.40 -2.46
N LEU A 80 -5.11 21.84 -2.09
CA LEU A 80 -3.89 22.58 -1.75
C LEU A 80 -3.03 22.99 -2.96
N ASP A 81 -3.47 22.73 -4.20
CA ASP A 81 -2.73 22.99 -5.45
C ASP A 81 -1.33 22.32 -5.48
N VAL A 82 -1.20 21.15 -4.84
CA VAL A 82 0.05 20.38 -4.82
C VAL A 82 0.09 19.44 -6.01
N THR A 83 1.08 19.63 -6.90
CA THR A 83 1.29 18.73 -8.05
C THR A 83 2.04 17.46 -7.66
N VAL A 84 1.36 16.31 -7.69
CA VAL A 84 1.97 14.99 -7.53
C VAL A 84 2.48 14.50 -8.88
N THR A 85 3.80 14.48 -9.06
CA THR A 85 4.40 14.07 -10.34
C THR A 85 4.58 12.56 -10.49
N ASN A 86 4.73 11.83 -9.38
CA ASN A 86 5.01 10.40 -9.37
C ASN A 86 4.37 9.77 -8.13
N TYR A 87 3.73 8.62 -8.29
CA TYR A 87 3.15 7.81 -7.22
C TYR A 87 3.62 6.36 -7.37
N VAL A 88 4.12 5.77 -6.29
CA VAL A 88 4.50 4.36 -6.23
C VAL A 88 3.77 3.73 -5.04
N ASN A 89 2.91 2.76 -5.31
CA ASN A 89 2.22 1.99 -4.28
C ASN A 89 2.90 0.62 -4.11
N LEU A 90 3.13 0.21 -2.87
CA LEU A 90 3.62 -1.11 -2.51
C LEU A 90 2.48 -1.85 -1.80
N ASP A 91 1.84 -2.74 -2.55
CA ASP A 91 0.70 -3.51 -2.08
C ASP A 91 0.87 -4.97 -2.45
N MET A 92 0.64 -5.85 -1.47
CA MET A 92 0.88 -7.28 -1.58
C MET A 92 2.30 -7.54 -2.13
N MET A 93 3.33 -6.95 -1.50
CA MET A 93 4.72 -7.10 -1.94
C MET A 93 5.42 -8.25 -1.21
N GLY A 94 6.28 -9.00 -1.92
CA GLY A 94 7.13 -10.03 -1.30
C GLY A 94 6.78 -11.50 -1.61
N ILE A 95 6.04 -11.80 -2.69
CA ILE A 95 5.99 -13.18 -3.20
C ILE A 95 7.32 -13.52 -3.88
N ASN A 96 7.90 -14.63 -3.42
CA ASN A 96 9.14 -15.20 -3.97
C ASN A 96 8.83 -15.94 -5.27
N TRP A 97 9.78 -15.93 -6.20
CA TRP A 97 9.78 -16.87 -7.32
C TRP A 97 9.87 -18.34 -6.82
N PRO A 98 9.17 -19.29 -7.45
CA PRO A 98 8.18 -19.12 -8.52
C PRO A 98 6.82 -18.71 -7.94
N GLY A 99 6.30 -17.57 -8.39
CA GLY A 99 4.93 -17.13 -8.11
C GLY A 99 4.29 -16.71 -9.42
N ASP A 100 3.06 -17.17 -9.67
CA ASP A 100 2.35 -16.92 -10.94
C ASP A 100 1.90 -15.45 -11.11
N TRP A 101 2.00 -14.65 -10.06
CA TRP A 101 1.54 -13.25 -10.00
C TRP A 101 2.69 -12.32 -9.63
N VAL A 102 3.65 -12.18 -10.56
CA VAL A 102 4.81 -11.29 -10.40
C VAL A 102 4.43 -9.85 -10.75
N LEU A 103 4.75 -8.90 -9.85
CA LEU A 103 4.78 -7.43 -10.02
C LEU A 103 3.86 -6.87 -11.13
N SER A 104 2.64 -6.51 -10.76
CA SER A 104 1.75 -5.72 -11.62
C SER A 104 2.15 -4.24 -11.57
N CYS A 105 3.02 -3.80 -12.47
CA CYS A 105 3.35 -2.38 -12.62
C CYS A 105 2.25 -1.69 -13.43
N TYR A 106 1.37 -0.96 -12.75
CA TYR A 106 0.45 -0.05 -13.41
C TYR A 106 1.13 1.29 -13.62
N ILE A 107 1.66 1.49 -14.83
CA ILE A 107 2.02 2.82 -15.31
C ILE A 107 0.70 3.44 -15.77
N GLY A 108 0.20 4.42 -15.00
CA GLY A 108 -1.04 5.12 -15.35
C GLY A 108 -0.97 5.81 -16.72
N PRO A 109 -2.11 6.29 -17.26
CA PRO A 109 -2.08 7.32 -18.30
C PRO A 109 -1.31 8.57 -17.84
#